data_AF-A0A537YVS0-F1
#
_entry.id   AF-A0A537YVS0-F1
#
_cell.length_a   1.000
_cell.length_b   1.000
_cell.length_c   1.000
_cell.angle_alpha   90.00
_cell.angle_beta   90.00
_cell.angle_gamma   90.00
#
_symmetry.space_group_name_H-M   'P 1'
#
loop_
_entity.id
_entity.type
_entity.pdbx_description
1 polymer ?
#
loop_
_entity_poly.entity_id
_entity_poly.type
_entity_poly.pdbx_seq_one_letter_code
_entity_poly.pdbx_strand_id
1 'polypeptide(L)'
;MRRRLLPYYAINITERTPLTSAVETTQVLGTDHTDGLQLVYLPKYCDPAAPEQSEDDEAVYRRFTDYLGRLSPGFSREEVVDWTVQRAKLVEPVHQVQPAGTTRIAPIWPGVGGLALASNAQIYPQLLNGDSVMGFAESVAVEVAERLGLSGRPAEESARKGLVGTLHT
;
A
#
# COMPACT_ATOMS: atom_id res chain seq x y z
N MET A 1 10.80 15.09 -6.15
CA MET A 1 10.42 16.39 -6.74
C MET A 1 11.16 17.52 -6.02
N ARG A 2 11.54 18.60 -6.71
CA ARG A 2 12.31 19.70 -6.07
C ARG A 2 11.49 20.64 -5.19
N ARG A 3 10.17 20.72 -5.38
CA ARG A 3 9.26 21.53 -4.55
C ARG A 3 7.96 20.79 -4.27
N ARG A 4 7.19 21.36 -3.35
CA ARG A 4 5.85 20.88 -2.97
C ARG A 4 4.88 21.04 -4.13
N LEU A 5 4.08 20.00 -4.39
CA LEU A 5 3.19 19.96 -5.54
C LEU A 5 1.71 20.03 -5.18
N LEU A 6 1.28 19.39 -4.10
CA LEU A 6 -0.12 19.31 -3.72
C LEU A 6 -0.46 20.29 -2.59
N PRO A 7 -1.70 20.78 -2.49
CA PRO A 7 -2.15 21.56 -1.34
C PRO A 7 -2.46 20.71 -0.10
N TYR A 8 -2.64 19.40 -0.26
CA TYR A 8 -3.04 18.46 0.79
C TYR A 8 -2.21 17.17 0.72
N TYR A 9 -2.19 16.41 1.82
CA TYR A 9 -1.54 15.10 1.88
C TYR A 9 -2.07 14.13 0.82
N ALA A 10 -3.38 14.07 0.62
CA ALA A 10 -4.02 13.17 -0.34
C ALA A 10 -5.18 13.84 -1.05
N ILE A 11 -5.30 13.61 -2.36
CA ILE A 11 -6.40 14.04 -3.21
C ILE A 11 -6.99 12.80 -3.89
N ASN A 12 -8.24 12.47 -3.57
CA ASN A 12 -8.97 11.40 -4.23
C ASN A 12 -9.69 11.93 -5.47
N ILE A 13 -9.59 11.20 -6.57
CA ILE A 13 -10.15 11.61 -7.86
C ILE A 13 -11.30 10.67 -8.20
N THR A 14 -12.49 11.23 -8.33
CA THR A 14 -13.73 10.48 -8.54
C THR A 14 -14.18 10.45 -10.00
N GLU A 15 -13.53 11.23 -10.86
CA GLU A 15 -13.77 11.22 -12.31
C GLU A 15 -12.94 10.12 -13.01
N ARG A 16 -13.29 9.78 -14.26
CA ARG A 16 -12.51 8.80 -15.04
C ARG A 16 -11.19 9.42 -15.49
N THR A 17 -10.09 9.00 -14.87
CA THR A 17 -8.74 9.50 -15.20
C THR A 17 -7.68 8.40 -15.19
N PRO A 18 -6.45 8.70 -15.66
CA PRO A 18 -5.35 7.76 -15.62
C PRO A 18 -4.95 7.29 -14.22
N LEU A 19 -5.23 8.09 -13.17
CA LEU A 19 -4.86 7.80 -11.78
C LEU A 19 -6.09 7.89 -10.85
N THR A 20 -6.02 7.26 -9.68
CA THR A 20 -7.14 7.23 -8.71
C THR A 20 -6.98 8.27 -7.61
N SER A 21 -5.75 8.62 -7.27
CA SER A 21 -5.44 9.67 -6.32
C SER A 21 -4.04 10.22 -6.55
N ALA A 22 -3.73 11.34 -5.90
CA ALA A 22 -2.38 11.84 -5.76
C ALA A 22 -2.09 12.01 -4.26
N VAL A 23 -0.96 11.47 -3.79
CA VAL A 23 -0.56 11.49 -2.39
C VAL A 23 0.84 12.09 -2.28
N GLU A 24 1.01 13.14 -1.49
CA GLU A 24 2.31 13.75 -1.23
C GLU A 24 2.71 13.48 0.22
N THR A 25 3.43 12.37 0.43
CA THR A 25 3.77 11.88 1.78
C THR A 25 4.58 12.88 2.60
N THR A 26 5.43 13.66 1.92
CA THR A 26 6.27 14.69 2.54
C THR A 26 5.49 15.89 3.08
N GLN A 27 4.17 15.99 2.83
CA GLN A 27 3.28 16.95 3.53
C GLN A 27 3.17 16.66 5.02
N VAL A 28 3.21 15.37 5.39
CA VAL A 28 3.01 14.92 6.78
C VAL A 28 4.34 14.55 7.43
N LEU A 29 5.21 13.85 6.70
CA LEU A 29 6.46 13.35 7.26
C LEU A 29 7.64 14.34 7.16
N GLY A 30 7.46 15.47 6.48
CA GLY A 30 8.58 16.36 6.13
C GLY A 30 9.52 15.72 5.10
N THR A 31 10.73 16.25 4.98
CA THR A 31 11.70 15.86 3.93
C THR A 31 13.03 15.33 4.46
N ASP A 32 13.10 15.03 5.75
CA ASP A 32 14.34 14.61 6.42
C ASP A 32 14.84 13.25 5.91
N HIS A 33 13.95 12.42 5.36
CA HIS A 33 14.25 11.11 4.79
C HIS A 33 14.38 11.12 3.26
N THR A 34 14.30 12.29 2.65
CA THR A 34 14.24 12.45 1.18
C THR A 34 15.20 13.53 0.68
N ASP A 35 16.26 13.84 1.42
CA ASP A 35 17.26 14.87 1.07
C ASP A 35 16.64 16.23 0.69
N GLY A 36 15.59 16.65 1.39
CA GLY A 36 14.88 17.89 1.09
C GLY A 36 13.92 17.82 -0.11
N LEU A 37 13.85 16.69 -0.80
CA LEU A 37 12.97 16.47 -1.95
C LEU A 37 11.56 16.07 -1.51
N GLN A 38 10.56 16.43 -2.29
CA GLN A 38 9.18 16.00 -2.07
C GLN A 38 8.89 14.67 -2.76
N LEU A 39 8.09 13.82 -2.12
CA LEU A 39 7.70 12.51 -2.62
C LEU A 39 6.20 12.51 -2.94
N VAL A 40 5.87 12.32 -4.21
CA VAL A 40 4.48 12.21 -4.69
C VAL A 40 4.25 10.82 -5.26
N TYR A 41 3.21 10.15 -4.78
CA TYR A 41 2.72 8.87 -5.24
C TYR A 41 1.41 9.06 -6.02
N LEU A 42 1.33 8.48 -7.21
CA LEU A 42 0.20 8.58 -8.14
C LEU A 42 -0.38 7.19 -8.41
N PRO A 43 -1.18 6.62 -7.49
CA PRO A 43 -1.74 5.27 -7.66
C PRO A 43 -2.80 5.21 -8.75
N LYS A 44 -2.94 4.00 -9.32
CA LYS A 44 -4.07 3.59 -10.15
C LYS A 44 -4.47 2.17 -9.81
N TYR A 45 -5.68 1.99 -9.27
CA TYR A 45 -6.30 0.68 -9.20
C TYR A 45 -6.85 0.27 -10.57
N CYS A 46 -6.45 -0.90 -11.05
CA CYS A 46 -6.86 -1.47 -12.33
C CYS A 46 -6.98 -2.98 -12.22
N ASP A 47 -7.67 -3.58 -13.19
CA ASP A 47 -7.77 -5.04 -13.31
C ASP A 47 -6.37 -5.67 -13.51
N PRO A 48 -6.08 -6.85 -12.94
CA PRO A 48 -4.78 -7.54 -13.14
C PRO A 48 -4.44 -7.85 -14.60
N ALA A 49 -5.44 -7.90 -15.49
CA ALA A 49 -5.31 -8.07 -16.94
C ALA A 49 -5.41 -6.75 -17.72
N ALA A 50 -5.50 -5.60 -17.03
CA ALA A 50 -5.58 -4.31 -17.68
C ALA A 50 -4.28 -3.97 -18.44
N PRO A 51 -4.36 -3.27 -19.59
CA PRO A 51 -3.18 -2.92 -20.40
C PRO A 51 -2.07 -2.21 -19.63
N GLU A 52 -2.42 -1.40 -18.62
CA GLU A 52 -1.49 -0.68 -17.75
C GLU A 52 -0.49 -1.60 -17.04
N GLN A 53 -0.83 -2.88 -16.87
CA GLN A 53 0.03 -3.89 -16.25
C GLN A 53 1.22 -4.30 -17.13
N SER A 54 1.19 -3.98 -18.42
CA SER A 54 2.21 -4.33 -19.41
C SER A 54 2.66 -3.15 -20.26
N GLU A 55 2.07 -1.97 -20.05
CA GLU A 55 2.45 -0.75 -20.76
C GLU A 55 3.86 -0.31 -20.40
N ASP A 56 4.53 0.35 -21.35
CA ASP A 56 5.83 0.97 -21.16
C ASP A 56 5.82 2.03 -20.02
N ASP A 57 6.89 2.06 -19.24
CA ASP A 57 7.02 2.91 -18.05
C ASP A 57 7.01 4.40 -18.39
N GLU A 58 7.67 4.80 -19.48
CA GLU A 58 7.71 6.20 -19.91
C GLU A 58 6.32 6.68 -20.36
N ALA A 59 5.55 5.81 -21.03
CA ALA A 59 4.17 6.11 -21.40
C ALA A 59 3.27 6.33 -20.17
N VAL A 60 3.38 5.47 -19.15
CA VAL A 60 2.68 5.64 -17.86
C VAL A 60 3.11 6.93 -17.17
N TYR A 61 4.42 7.15 -17.04
CA TYR A 61 5.00 8.34 -16.42
C TYR A 61 4.48 9.61 -17.07
N ARG A 62 4.55 9.71 -18.40
CA ARG A 62 4.03 10.86 -19.14
C ARG A 62 2.55 11.07 -18.87
N ARG A 63 1.72 10.05 -19.06
CA ARG A 63 0.27 10.17 -18.87
C ARG A 63 -0.11 10.61 -17.45
N PHE A 64 0.59 10.09 -16.44
CA PHE A 64 0.30 10.41 -15.03
C PHE A 64 0.76 11.82 -14.67
N THR A 65 1.93 12.24 -15.15
CA THR A 65 2.45 13.60 -14.92
C THR A 65 1.71 14.68 -15.72
N ASP A 66 1.14 14.36 -16.89
CA ASP A 66 0.24 15.28 -17.59
C ASP A 66 -1.01 15.57 -16.74
N TYR A 67 -1.57 14.54 -16.11
CA TYR A 67 -2.71 14.71 -15.21
C TYR A 67 -2.30 15.43 -13.91
N LEU A 68 -1.11 15.15 -13.36
CA LEU A 68 -0.58 15.88 -12.20
C LEU A 68 -0.51 17.39 -12.43
N GLY A 69 -0.19 17.83 -13.65
CA GLY A 69 -0.23 19.25 -14.02
C GLY A 69 -1.60 19.92 -13.86
N ARG A 70 -2.70 19.14 -13.91
CA ARG A 70 -4.06 19.63 -13.60
C ARG A 70 -4.28 19.82 -12.10
N LEU A 71 -3.66 18.98 -11.28
CA LEU A 71 -3.76 19.04 -9.81
C LEU A 71 -2.79 20.05 -9.20
N SER A 72 -1.66 20.30 -9.88
CA SER A 72 -0.59 21.18 -9.44
C SER A 72 -0.29 22.24 -10.52
N PRO A 73 -1.03 23.36 -10.53
CA PRO A 73 -0.82 24.42 -11.52
C PRO A 73 0.63 24.93 -11.52
N GLY A 74 1.23 24.97 -12.71
CA GLY A 74 2.62 25.39 -12.90
C GLY A 74 3.65 24.29 -12.65
N PHE A 75 3.24 23.03 -12.39
CA PHE A 75 4.14 21.88 -12.40
C PHE A 75 4.83 21.73 -13.76
N SER A 76 6.15 21.52 -13.73
CA SER A 76 6.95 21.09 -14.88
C SER A 76 7.65 19.76 -14.58
N ARG A 77 7.74 18.88 -15.60
CA ARG A 77 8.51 17.63 -15.50
C ARG A 77 10.00 17.86 -15.26
N GLU A 78 10.51 19.03 -15.60
CA GLU A 78 11.90 19.39 -15.31
C GLU A 78 12.20 19.38 -13.80
N GLU A 79 11.17 19.50 -12.95
CA GLU A 79 11.26 19.47 -11.49
C GLU A 79 11.35 18.05 -10.90
N VAL A 80 11.16 17.03 -11.74
CA VAL A 80 11.25 15.62 -11.38
C VAL A 80 12.74 15.26 -11.29
N VAL A 81 13.17 14.87 -10.09
CA VAL A 81 14.55 14.45 -9.84
C VAL A 81 14.74 12.97 -10.16
N ASP A 82 13.73 12.18 -9.84
CA ASP A 82 13.68 10.74 -10.11
C ASP A 82 12.22 10.28 -10.17
N TRP A 83 11.97 9.16 -10.84
CA TRP A 83 10.66 8.52 -10.94
C TRP A 83 10.78 7.01 -11.13
N THR A 84 9.79 6.28 -10.66
CA THR A 84 9.67 4.83 -10.87
C THR A 84 8.21 4.46 -11.08
N VAL A 85 7.94 3.50 -11.96
CA VAL A 85 6.62 2.87 -12.07
C VAL A 85 6.68 1.50 -11.39
N GLN A 86 5.75 1.26 -10.47
CA GLN A 86 5.62 -0.02 -9.78
C GLN A 86 4.28 -0.64 -10.12
N ARG A 87 4.27 -1.95 -10.31
CA ARG A 87 3.06 -2.71 -10.67
C ARG A 87 2.92 -3.90 -9.75
N ALA A 88 1.71 -4.11 -9.26
CA ALA A 88 1.35 -5.28 -8.49
C ALA A 88 -0.02 -5.78 -8.96
N LYS A 89 -0.04 -7.01 -9.48
CA LYS A 89 -1.27 -7.66 -10.00
C LYS A 89 -2.16 -8.22 -8.89
N LEU A 90 -1.58 -8.52 -7.73
CA LEU A 90 -2.26 -9.11 -6.59
C LEU A 90 -1.97 -8.22 -5.37
N VAL A 91 -2.89 -7.30 -5.08
CA VAL A 91 -2.75 -6.32 -3.99
C VAL A 91 -3.89 -6.48 -2.99
N GLU A 92 -5.10 -6.09 -3.41
CA GLU A 92 -6.30 -6.18 -2.60
C GLU A 92 -7.22 -7.31 -3.12
N PRO A 93 -7.52 -8.32 -2.29
CA PRO A 93 -8.48 -9.36 -2.59
C PRO A 93 -9.87 -8.76 -2.77
N VAL A 94 -10.43 -8.91 -3.97
CA VAL A 94 -11.84 -8.57 -4.22
C VAL A 94 -12.70 -9.76 -3.83
N HIS A 95 -13.32 -9.68 -2.65
CA HIS A 95 -14.25 -10.70 -2.17
C HIS A 95 -15.57 -10.62 -2.93
N GLN A 96 -15.81 -11.60 -3.82
CA GLN A 96 -17.07 -11.70 -4.54
C GLN A 96 -18.22 -11.99 -3.58
N VAL A 97 -19.33 -11.26 -3.72
CA VAL A 97 -20.60 -11.58 -3.06
C VAL A 97 -21.08 -12.93 -3.57
N GLN A 98 -21.09 -13.96 -2.72
CA GLN A 98 -21.64 -15.26 -3.08
C GLN A 98 -23.12 -15.35 -2.70
N PRO A 99 -23.89 -16.22 -3.38
CA PRO A 99 -25.19 -16.65 -2.89
C PRO A 99 -25.11 -17.17 -1.44
N ALA A 100 -26.16 -16.89 -0.66
CA ALA A 100 -26.26 -17.23 0.77
C ALA A 100 -25.26 -16.53 1.72
N GLY A 101 -24.60 -15.45 1.29
CA GLY A 101 -23.73 -14.64 2.17
C GLY A 101 -22.43 -15.33 2.58
N THR A 102 -22.05 -16.41 1.90
CA THR A 102 -20.80 -17.12 2.16
C THR A 102 -19.62 -16.39 1.50
N THR A 103 -18.44 -16.40 2.12
CA THR A 103 -17.21 -15.88 1.49
C THR A 103 -16.23 -17.03 1.31
N ARG A 104 -15.63 -17.14 0.13
CA ARG A 104 -14.61 -18.17 -0.16
C ARG A 104 -13.26 -17.68 0.35
N ILE A 105 -12.93 -18.05 1.58
CA ILE A 105 -11.65 -17.74 2.24
C ILE A 105 -10.97 -19.05 2.62
N ALA A 106 -9.69 -19.19 2.30
CA ALA A 106 -8.92 -20.36 2.71
C ALA A 106 -8.70 -20.34 4.23
N PRO A 107 -8.85 -21.46 4.94
CA PRO A 107 -8.53 -21.53 6.36
C PRO A 107 -7.01 -21.39 6.56
N ILE A 108 -6.58 -20.95 7.75
CA ILE A 108 -5.16 -20.94 8.14
C ILE A 108 -4.55 -22.34 7.99
N TRP A 109 -5.34 -23.38 8.25
CA TRP A 109 -4.91 -24.78 8.16
C TRP A 109 -5.69 -25.50 7.07
N PRO A 110 -5.18 -25.55 5.82
CA PRO A 110 -5.88 -26.16 4.69
C PRO A 110 -5.87 -27.69 4.71
N GLY A 111 -5.44 -28.33 5.81
CA GLY A 111 -5.32 -29.79 5.92
C GLY A 111 -4.06 -30.37 5.28
N VAL A 112 -3.14 -29.53 4.81
CA VAL A 112 -1.81 -29.95 4.34
C VAL A 112 -0.86 -30.02 5.54
N GLY A 113 -0.28 -31.19 5.79
CA GLY A 113 0.61 -31.42 6.92
C GLY A 113 1.80 -30.45 6.92
N GLY A 114 2.02 -29.76 8.04
CA GLY A 114 3.12 -28.81 8.22
C GLY A 114 2.92 -27.45 7.54
N LEU A 115 1.75 -27.16 6.96
CA LEU A 115 1.48 -25.89 6.28
C LEU A 115 0.44 -25.06 7.04
N ALA A 116 0.85 -23.87 7.47
CA ALA A 116 -0.02 -22.77 7.87
C ALA A 116 -0.06 -21.70 6.77
N LEU A 117 -1.24 -21.15 6.50
CA LEU A 117 -1.46 -20.07 5.55
C LEU A 117 -1.79 -18.77 6.29
N ALA A 118 -0.95 -17.75 6.08
CA ALA A 118 -1.22 -16.36 6.44
C ALA A 118 -1.18 -15.51 5.17
N SER A 119 -2.35 -15.09 4.70
CA SER A 119 -2.54 -14.32 3.47
C SER A 119 -3.50 -13.16 3.71
N ASN A 120 -3.26 -12.03 3.04
CA ASN A 120 -4.17 -10.88 3.05
C ASN A 120 -5.60 -11.26 2.60
N ALA A 121 -5.75 -12.29 1.77
CA ALA A 121 -7.07 -12.81 1.38
C ALA A 121 -7.88 -13.44 2.52
N GLN A 122 -7.29 -13.59 3.71
CA GLN A 122 -7.95 -14.09 4.91
C GLN A 122 -8.37 -12.96 5.85
N ILE A 123 -7.95 -11.72 5.58
CA ILE A 123 -8.31 -10.53 6.35
C ILE A 123 -9.63 -10.00 5.77
N TYR A 124 -10.74 -10.43 6.37
CA TYR A 124 -12.09 -10.03 5.99
C TYR A 124 -13.03 -10.13 7.20
N PRO A 125 -13.92 -9.16 7.43
CA PRO A 125 -14.26 -8.00 6.59
C PRO A 125 -13.39 -6.75 6.82
N GLN A 126 -12.24 -6.86 7.49
CA GLN A 126 -11.36 -5.75 7.79
C GLN A 126 -10.62 -5.24 6.53
N LEU A 127 -10.25 -3.96 6.55
CA LEU A 127 -9.44 -3.34 5.49
C LEU A 127 -7.99 -3.83 5.56
N LEU A 128 -7.33 -3.90 4.40
CA LEU A 128 -5.90 -4.22 4.31
C LEU A 128 -5.00 -3.03 4.63
N ASN A 129 -5.10 -2.54 5.86
CA ASN A 129 -4.13 -1.59 6.41
C ASN A 129 -3.02 -2.32 7.19
N GLY A 130 -1.95 -1.59 7.52
CA GLY A 130 -0.80 -2.13 8.23
C GLY A 130 -1.17 -2.83 9.52
N ASP A 131 -2.06 -2.24 10.32
CA ASP A 131 -2.50 -2.82 11.60
C ASP A 131 -3.21 -4.16 11.41
N SER A 132 -4.10 -4.26 10.42
CA SER A 132 -4.85 -5.50 10.16
C SER A 132 -3.95 -6.61 9.63
N VAL A 133 -2.99 -6.27 8.77
CA VAL A 133 -2.00 -7.23 8.24
C VAL A 133 -1.08 -7.73 9.35
N MET A 134 -0.54 -6.83 10.17
CA MET A 134 0.35 -7.18 11.28
C MET A 134 -0.38 -8.00 12.33
N GLY A 135 -1.56 -7.55 12.77
CA GLY A 135 -2.35 -8.27 13.77
C GLY A 135 -2.77 -9.67 13.30
N PHE A 136 -3.15 -9.82 12.02
CA PHE A 136 -3.46 -11.14 11.46
C PHE A 136 -2.22 -12.03 11.44
N ALA A 137 -1.09 -11.54 10.95
CA ALA A 137 0.16 -12.31 10.93
C ALA A 137 0.60 -12.75 12.35
N GLU A 138 0.52 -11.86 13.34
CA GLU A 138 0.82 -12.17 14.74
C GLU A 138 -0.10 -13.25 15.30
N SER A 139 -1.41 -13.15 15.04
CA SER A 139 -2.38 -14.16 15.48
C SER A 139 -2.10 -15.55 14.89
N VAL A 140 -1.74 -15.62 13.60
CA VAL A 140 -1.36 -16.89 12.96
C VAL A 140 -0.08 -17.42 13.59
N ALA A 141 0.92 -16.57 13.84
CA ALA A 141 2.17 -16.98 14.47
C ALA A 141 1.96 -17.58 15.87
N VAL A 142 1.06 -17.00 16.66
CA VAL A 142 0.65 -17.56 17.97
C VAL A 142 0.05 -18.96 17.81
N GLU A 143 -0.89 -19.14 16.87
CA GLU A 143 -1.51 -20.45 16.65
C GLU A 143 -0.48 -21.50 16.18
N VAL A 144 0.46 -21.13 15.31
CA VAL A 144 1.56 -22.01 14.91
C VAL A 144 2.42 -22.40 16.10
N ALA A 145 2.80 -21.44 16.94
CA ALA A 145 3.64 -21.70 18.11
C ALA A 145 2.95 -22.67 19.09
N GLU A 146 1.67 -22.47 19.36
CA GLU A 146 0.86 -23.35 20.21
C GLU A 146 0.81 -24.78 19.66
N ARG A 147 0.54 -24.96 18.37
CA ARG A 147 0.49 -26.29 17.74
C ARG A 147 1.83 -27.02 17.74
N LEU A 148 2.93 -26.27 17.68
CA LEU A 148 4.29 -26.83 17.73
C LEU A 148 4.80 -27.02 19.17
N GLY A 149 4.03 -26.61 20.19
CA GLY A 149 4.48 -26.64 21.59
C GLY A 149 5.65 -25.69 21.86
N LEU A 150 5.81 -24.64 21.05
CA LEU A 150 6.85 -23.64 21.21
C LEU A 150 6.43 -22.63 22.28
N SER A 151 7.25 -22.46 23.31
CA SER A 151 7.09 -21.39 24.28
C SER A 151 7.89 -20.17 23.82
N GLY A 152 7.21 -19.14 23.34
CA GLY A 152 7.83 -17.86 22.98
C GLY A 152 7.85 -16.90 24.19
N ARG A 153 8.97 -16.21 24.41
CA ARG A 153 8.96 -14.94 25.17
C ARG A 153 8.46 -13.84 24.21
N PRO A 154 7.54 -12.96 24.61
CA PRO A 154 7.12 -11.85 23.77
C PRO A 154 8.35 -11.01 23.39
N ALA A 155 8.43 -10.63 22.12
CA ALA A 155 9.50 -9.79 21.60
C ALA A 155 9.30 -8.34 22.10
N GLU A 156 9.81 -8.02 23.30
CA GLU A 156 9.65 -6.69 23.92
C GLU A 156 10.37 -5.56 23.16
N GLU A 157 11.20 -5.84 22.16
CA GLU A 157 12.20 -4.87 21.70
C GLU A 157 12.01 -4.34 20.26
N SER A 158 11.22 -4.99 19.39
CA SER A 158 11.21 -4.62 17.96
C SER A 158 10.26 -3.45 17.61
N ALA A 159 9.28 -3.16 18.45
CA ALA A 159 8.28 -2.09 18.19
C ALA A 159 8.81 -0.66 18.47
N ARG A 160 9.91 -0.50 19.22
CA ARG A 160 10.47 0.82 19.58
C ARG A 160 11.28 1.49 18.47
N LYS A 161 11.71 0.76 17.44
CA LYS A 161 12.54 1.33 16.36
C LYS A 161 11.74 1.95 15.19
N GLY A 162 10.42 1.77 15.15
CA GLY A 162 9.55 2.31 14.10
C GLY A 162 8.91 3.68 14.39
N LEU A 163 8.97 4.15 15.64
CA LEU A 163 8.37 5.42 16.08
C LEU A 163 9.45 6.45 16.45
N VAL A 164 10.41 6.72 15.54
CA VAL A 164 11.28 7.90 15.69
C VAL A 164 10.61 9.04 14.96
N GLY A 165 9.74 9.73 15.70
CA GLY A 165 9.01 10.92 15.27
C GLY A 165 8.38 11.56 16.49
N THR A 166 9.20 11.88 17.48
CA THR A 166 8.77 12.66 18.64
C THR A 166 8.29 14.01 18.13
N LEU A 167 6.98 14.24 18.11
CA LEU A 167 6.39 15.56 17.90
C LEU A 167 6.83 16.44 19.07
N HIS A 168 7.88 17.22 18.87
CA HIS A 168 8.17 18.36 19.72
C HIS A 168 7.25 19.50 19.27
N THR A 169 6.23 19.78 20.09
CA THR A 169 5.50 21.06 20.11
C THR A 169 6.40 22.18 20.59
#